data_AF-A0A4U1JDK6-F1
#
_entry.id   AF-A0A4U1JDK6-F1
#
_cell.length_a   1.000
_cell.length_b   1.000
_cell.length_c   1.000
_cell.angle_alpha   90.00
_cell.angle_beta   90.00
_cell.angle_gamma   90.00
#
_symmetry.space_group_name_H-M   'P 1'
#
loop_
_entity.id
_entity.type
_entity.pdbx_description
1 polymer ?
#
loop_
_entity_poly.entity_id
_entity_poly.type
_entity_poly.pdbx_seq_one_letter_code
_entity_poly.pdbx_strand_id
1 'polypeptide(L)'
;MRGRGLPRRGVARRGGRRPDGRADRRRRAGRGSGRPLDVRDALLGFALEEPGGSTRISCDRAVRGSGRGIAPGRNILSTKRTTVPPLIRIGAWPLLLAGPLGCEIVAGIEPRTLAPSGGPAGACEASTGAGFPDSATRFCSDGSDAISCDDPSLAAGQDGHVVGLLPSYEEASFGASADDGVRDEILDLVWESDAASAPVSWEEARARCEKSGGGARLPSRVELVSLVDYGRDGPAINPSMISVPTWSTDLYWTSTTAMDGVWAIGFVHGSMTSVDRTLAARVRCVVGPPRVSCLEAGAVGETLIDRRTGFVWQRLSTPEVSTWQGALAFCASLSIGGANGFRLPSIKELVSLGHGEEDEPMSAATSFPDGEGRFWSSTPVAAVPAEAWVLDGLTGRIEHQPTAVKARVRCVR
;
A
#
# COMPACT_ATOMS: atom_id res chain seq x y z
N MET A 1 32.59 -72.90 -15.32
CA MET A 1 32.51 -74.06 -16.24
C MET A 1 31.08 -74.59 -16.24
N ARG A 2 30.51 -74.79 -17.44
CA ARG A 2 29.35 -75.64 -17.84
C ARG A 2 28.03 -75.49 -17.04
N GLY A 3 26.85 -75.27 -17.62
CA GLY A 3 26.44 -75.15 -19.02
C GLY A 3 24.91 -75.28 -19.16
N ARG A 4 24.33 -74.36 -19.96
CA ARG A 4 23.29 -74.51 -21.00
C ARG A 4 21.98 -75.27 -20.74
N GLY A 5 20.86 -74.64 -21.14
CA GLY A 5 19.70 -75.36 -21.70
C GLY A 5 18.36 -74.62 -21.77
N LEU A 6 18.20 -73.64 -22.67
CA LEU A 6 16.91 -73.34 -23.35
C LEU A 6 16.63 -74.48 -24.38
N PRO A 7 15.40 -74.74 -24.94
CA PRO A 7 14.53 -73.69 -25.49
C PRO A 7 13.00 -73.96 -25.74
N ARG A 8 12.28 -72.85 -26.05
CA ARG A 8 11.35 -72.61 -27.20
C ARG A 8 9.90 -73.16 -27.33
N ARG A 9 9.08 -72.23 -27.86
CA ARG A 9 7.88 -72.30 -28.74
C ARG A 9 6.53 -72.57 -28.04
N GLY A 10 5.43 -71.87 -28.31
CA GLY A 10 5.10 -70.79 -29.25
C GLY A 10 3.64 -70.89 -29.72
N VAL A 11 3.06 -69.76 -30.16
CA VAL A 11 1.96 -69.64 -31.17
C VAL A 11 0.53 -69.98 -30.64
N ALA A 12 -0.61 -69.33 -30.93
CA ALA A 12 -1.05 -68.24 -31.82
C ALA A 12 -2.42 -67.66 -31.39
N ARG A 13 -2.60 -66.36 -31.70
CA ARG A 13 -3.72 -65.66 -32.39
C ARG A 13 -5.17 -66.21 -32.33
N ARG A 14 -6.11 -65.27 -32.06
CA ARG A 14 -7.24 -64.76 -32.91
C ARG A 14 -8.12 -63.87 -31.99
N GLY A 15 -8.72 -62.73 -32.34
CA GLY A 15 -8.98 -62.08 -33.61
C GLY A 15 -10.43 -61.55 -33.64
N GLY A 16 -10.63 -60.25 -33.92
CA GLY A 16 -11.90 -59.63 -34.34
C GLY A 16 -12.83 -59.16 -33.21
N ARG A 17 -13.65 -58.11 -33.33
CA ARG A 17 -14.04 -57.21 -34.43
C ARG A 17 -14.75 -55.99 -33.79
N ARG A 18 -14.62 -54.80 -34.39
CA ARG A 18 -15.59 -53.68 -34.23
C ARG A 18 -16.92 -54.02 -34.90
N PRO A 19 -18.00 -53.28 -34.56
CA PRO A 19 -18.59 -52.47 -35.63
C PRO A 19 -19.04 -51.06 -35.18
N ASP A 20 -19.07 -50.16 -36.16
CA ASP A 20 -19.75 -48.87 -36.17
C ASP A 20 -21.28 -49.02 -36.15
N GLY A 21 -21.99 -47.98 -35.69
CA GLY A 21 -23.45 -47.85 -35.84
C GLY A 21 -23.96 -46.46 -35.49
N ARG A 22 -24.45 -45.75 -36.51
CA ARG A 22 -24.84 -44.33 -36.55
C ARG A 22 -26.36 -44.18 -36.36
N ALA A 23 -26.75 -43.02 -35.81
CA ALA A 23 -28.02 -42.29 -35.98
C ALA A 23 -29.34 -42.86 -35.39
N ASP A 24 -30.08 -42.02 -34.64
CA ASP A 24 -31.35 -41.51 -35.17
C ASP A 24 -31.78 -40.16 -34.54
N ARG A 25 -32.42 -39.34 -35.37
CA ARG A 25 -33.13 -38.10 -35.05
C ARG A 25 -34.51 -38.45 -34.52
N ARG A 26 -35.08 -37.63 -33.63
CA ARG A 26 -36.53 -37.27 -33.71
C ARG A 26 -36.83 -35.93 -33.04
N ARG A 27 -37.64 -35.16 -33.77
CA ARG A 27 -38.16 -33.81 -33.53
C ARG A 27 -39.41 -33.83 -32.63
N ARG A 28 -39.63 -32.73 -31.89
CA ARG A 28 -40.91 -31.99 -31.66
C ARG A 28 -40.56 -30.74 -30.85
N ALA A 29 -40.54 -29.52 -31.39
CA ALA A 29 -41.64 -28.62 -31.79
C ALA A 29 -42.37 -27.93 -30.61
N GLY A 30 -42.26 -26.60 -30.54
CA GLY A 30 -43.04 -25.69 -29.66
C GLY A 30 -42.30 -24.36 -29.44
N ARG A 31 -42.33 -23.43 -30.41
CA ARG A 31 -43.05 -22.13 -30.38
C ARG A 31 -42.78 -21.24 -29.14
N GLY A 32 -42.15 -20.09 -29.39
CA GLY A 32 -42.09 -18.97 -28.46
C GLY A 32 -41.22 -17.84 -29.02
N SER A 33 -41.86 -16.89 -29.71
CA SER A 33 -41.27 -15.66 -30.25
C SER A 33 -40.88 -14.70 -29.13
N GLY A 34 -39.68 -14.11 -29.21
CA GLY A 34 -39.28 -12.96 -28.41
C GLY A 34 -37.97 -12.37 -28.95
N ARG A 35 -38.07 -11.26 -29.67
CA ARG A 35 -36.95 -10.41 -30.10
C ARG A 35 -36.39 -9.59 -28.92
N PRO A 36 -35.15 -9.09 -29.01
CA PRO A 36 -34.42 -8.49 -27.89
C PRO A 36 -34.98 -7.11 -27.51
N LEU A 37 -34.92 -6.78 -26.22
CA LEU A 37 -35.18 -5.42 -25.73
C LEU A 37 -33.90 -4.58 -25.87
N ASP A 38 -33.93 -3.74 -26.90
CA ASP A 38 -33.18 -2.48 -27.01
C ASP A 38 -34.00 -1.40 -26.30
N VAL A 39 -33.37 -0.63 -25.41
CA VAL A 39 -34.02 0.53 -24.77
C VAL A 39 -33.10 1.73 -24.94
N ARG A 40 -33.22 2.36 -26.11
CA ARG A 40 -33.00 3.78 -26.32
C ARG A 40 -34.32 4.54 -26.15
N ASP A 41 -34.19 5.72 -25.57
CA ASP A 41 -35.10 6.87 -25.57
C ASP A 41 -36.43 6.80 -24.82
N ALA A 42 -36.47 7.54 -23.71
CA ALA A 42 -37.59 8.40 -23.37
C ALA A 42 -37.05 9.79 -23.00
N LEU A 43 -37.00 10.65 -24.03
CA LEU A 43 -36.93 12.11 -23.91
C LEU A 43 -38.33 12.69 -23.65
N LEU A 44 -38.33 13.97 -23.29
CA LEU A 44 -39.42 14.94 -23.07
C LEU A 44 -39.80 15.08 -21.59
N GLY A 45 -39.55 16.21 -20.93
CA GLY A 45 -39.03 17.50 -21.34
C GLY A 45 -39.41 18.52 -20.26
N PHE A 46 -38.67 19.61 -20.11
CA PHE A 46 -39.20 20.96 -19.96
C PHE A 46 -38.06 21.98 -19.98
N ALA A 47 -38.41 23.15 -20.48
CA ALA A 47 -37.55 24.11 -21.14
C ALA A 47 -36.74 25.02 -20.20
N LEU A 48 -35.60 25.44 -20.74
CA LEU A 48 -34.94 26.74 -20.66
C LEU A 48 -35.65 27.86 -19.88
N GLU A 49 -34.91 28.48 -18.95
CA GLU A 49 -34.81 29.94 -18.83
C GLU A 49 -33.58 30.31 -17.97
N GLU A 50 -32.62 30.99 -18.61
CA GLU A 50 -31.61 31.88 -18.03
C GLU A 50 -31.98 33.27 -18.57
N PRO A 51 -31.84 34.39 -17.84
CA PRO A 51 -30.48 34.90 -17.58
C PRO A 51 -30.27 35.73 -16.31
N GLY A 52 -29.03 35.65 -15.79
CA GLY A 52 -28.19 36.83 -15.53
C GLY A 52 -28.36 37.56 -14.19
N GLY A 53 -27.23 37.81 -13.52
CA GLY A 53 -27.17 38.80 -12.44
C GLY A 53 -26.03 38.59 -11.45
N SER A 54 -24.84 39.11 -11.78
CA SER A 54 -23.75 39.41 -10.84
C SER A 54 -24.25 40.26 -9.67
N THR A 55 -23.78 40.05 -8.43
CA THR A 55 -22.79 40.91 -7.74
C THR A 55 -22.67 40.58 -6.24
N ARG A 56 -21.42 40.61 -5.79
CA ARG A 56 -20.83 40.50 -4.44
C ARG A 56 -21.62 41.16 -3.30
N ILE A 57 -21.54 40.56 -2.10
CA ILE A 57 -21.66 41.31 -0.83
C ILE A 57 -20.47 40.98 0.09
N SER A 58 -19.83 42.07 0.50
CA SER A 58 -18.69 42.21 1.40
C SER A 58 -19.06 41.95 2.86
N CYS A 59 -18.06 41.51 3.62
CA CYS A 59 -18.03 41.62 5.08
C CYS A 59 -18.14 43.09 5.49
N ASP A 60 -18.92 43.41 6.54
CA ASP A 60 -18.31 43.89 7.79
C ASP A 60 -19.27 43.93 8.99
N ARG A 61 -18.63 43.80 10.16
CA ARG A 61 -18.99 44.11 11.55
C ARG A 61 -20.05 45.22 11.77
N ALA A 62 -20.70 45.41 12.91
CA ALA A 62 -20.92 44.70 14.18
C ALA A 62 -21.75 45.65 15.09
N VAL A 63 -22.15 45.12 16.26
CA VAL A 63 -22.38 45.82 17.55
C VAL A 63 -23.84 46.13 17.98
N ARG A 64 -24.30 45.24 18.87
CA ARG A 64 -24.94 45.39 20.21
C ARG A 64 -26.06 46.42 20.48
N GLY A 65 -27.08 45.92 21.19
CA GLY A 65 -27.93 46.64 22.16
C GLY A 65 -29.25 45.89 22.42
N SER A 66 -29.32 44.91 23.33
CA SER A 66 -29.86 45.00 24.71
C SER A 66 -31.35 45.38 24.85
N GLY A 67 -32.15 44.49 25.46
CA GLY A 67 -33.30 44.90 26.31
C GLY A 67 -34.62 44.12 26.14
N ARG A 68 -34.90 43.20 27.08
CA ARG A 68 -36.16 42.89 27.81
C ARG A 68 -37.51 43.27 27.14
N GLY A 69 -38.58 42.48 27.11
CA GLY A 69 -38.97 41.23 27.76
C GLY A 69 -40.52 41.05 27.69
N ILE A 70 -41.00 39.92 28.23
CA ILE A 70 -42.37 39.62 28.72
C ILE A 70 -43.40 39.02 27.70
N ALA A 71 -43.86 37.82 28.06
CA ALA A 71 -44.90 36.93 27.48
C ALA A 71 -46.33 37.34 27.98
N PRO A 72 -47.45 36.56 27.90
CA PRO A 72 -47.67 35.14 27.52
C PRO A 72 -49.01 34.78 26.78
N GLY A 73 -49.21 33.49 26.49
CA GLY A 73 -50.53 32.85 26.22
C GLY A 73 -50.43 31.59 25.33
N ARG A 74 -50.19 30.38 25.88
CA ARG A 74 -51.16 29.26 26.11
C ARG A 74 -51.97 28.85 24.85
N ASN A 75 -52.07 27.59 24.41
CA ASN A 75 -51.90 26.28 25.08
C ASN A 75 -52.09 25.09 24.08
N ILE A 76 -51.65 23.86 24.49
CA ILE A 76 -52.18 22.49 24.15
C ILE A 76 -51.68 21.88 22.79
N LEU A 77 -51.06 20.69 22.63
CA LEU A 77 -51.02 19.39 23.34
C LEU A 77 -49.80 18.50 22.94
N SER A 78 -49.29 17.70 23.91
CA SER A 78 -48.88 16.26 23.85
C SER A 78 -47.75 15.79 22.88
N THR A 79 -46.75 14.94 23.19
CA THR A 79 -46.53 13.89 24.20
C THR A 79 -45.02 13.59 24.41
N LYS A 80 -44.64 13.46 25.69
CA LYS A 80 -43.68 12.54 26.36
C LYS A 80 -42.25 12.25 25.84
N ARG A 81 -41.30 12.71 26.68
CA ARG A 81 -39.95 12.18 27.01
C ARG A 81 -39.97 10.83 27.75
N THR A 82 -38.82 10.15 27.77
CA THR A 82 -38.19 9.49 28.95
C THR A 82 -36.66 9.72 28.82
N THR A 83 -35.99 10.56 29.62
CA THR A 83 -35.50 10.50 31.04
C THR A 83 -34.11 9.87 31.23
N VAL A 84 -33.13 10.70 31.62
CA VAL A 84 -32.02 10.37 32.55
C VAL A 84 -31.81 11.58 33.50
N PRO A 85 -31.70 11.39 34.83
CA PRO A 85 -31.53 12.45 35.85
C PRO A 85 -30.06 12.62 36.36
N PRO A 86 -29.77 13.59 37.29
CA PRO A 86 -28.54 14.41 37.25
C PRO A 86 -27.65 14.46 38.54
N LEU A 87 -26.50 15.17 38.39
CA LEU A 87 -25.80 16.16 39.27
C LEU A 87 -25.59 15.96 40.79
N ILE A 88 -24.35 16.17 41.26
CA ILE A 88 -23.92 16.87 42.52
C ILE A 88 -22.51 17.47 42.24
N ARG A 89 -22.19 18.78 42.18
CA ARG A 89 -22.20 19.98 43.06
C ARG A 89 -21.09 20.08 44.17
N ILE A 90 -20.13 20.97 43.89
CA ILE A 90 -19.50 22.06 44.69
C ILE A 90 -18.56 21.73 45.87
N GLY A 91 -17.39 22.40 45.87
CA GLY A 91 -16.67 22.79 47.08
C GLY A 91 -15.34 23.49 46.81
N ALA A 92 -15.29 24.82 46.95
CA ALA A 92 -14.07 25.64 46.93
C ALA A 92 -13.92 26.34 48.29
N TRP A 93 -12.70 26.36 48.85
CA TRP A 93 -12.24 27.30 49.89
C TRP A 93 -10.71 27.50 49.77
N PRO A 94 -10.20 28.75 49.81
CA PRO A 94 -8.77 29.05 49.89
C PRO A 94 -8.35 29.45 51.31
N LEU A 95 -7.06 29.28 51.65
CA LEU A 95 -6.46 29.86 52.86
C LEU A 95 -5.02 30.32 52.56
N LEU A 96 -4.82 31.63 52.75
CA LEU A 96 -3.56 32.36 52.76
C LEU A 96 -2.95 32.30 54.17
N LEU A 97 -1.62 32.14 54.28
CA LEU A 97 -0.81 32.71 55.36
C LEU A 97 0.56 33.14 54.81
N ALA A 98 1.07 34.24 55.39
CA ALA A 98 2.17 35.06 54.91
C ALA A 98 3.46 34.90 55.74
N GLY A 99 4.61 35.06 55.07
CA GLY A 99 5.83 35.69 55.60
C GLY A 99 6.81 34.85 56.46
N PRO A 100 8.01 35.39 56.74
CA PRO A 100 9.25 35.12 55.99
C PRO A 100 10.38 34.56 56.88
N LEU A 101 11.50 34.12 56.28
CA LEU A 101 12.90 34.32 56.71
C LEU A 101 13.83 33.51 55.79
N GLY A 102 14.97 34.12 55.42
CA GLY A 102 15.80 33.69 54.31
C GLY A 102 16.82 32.59 54.57
N CYS A 103 17.40 32.11 53.47
CA CYS A 103 18.83 31.84 53.31
C CYS A 103 19.10 31.75 51.81
N GLU A 104 20.07 32.53 51.33
CA GLU A 104 20.70 32.31 50.03
C GLU A 104 21.34 30.91 50.01
N ILE A 105 20.99 30.11 49.01
CA ILE A 105 21.86 29.05 48.51
C ILE A 105 22.21 29.47 47.08
N VAL A 106 23.42 29.99 46.93
CA VAL A 106 24.10 30.10 45.64
C VAL A 106 24.41 28.67 45.20
N ALA A 107 23.53 28.07 44.40
CA ALA A 107 23.83 26.87 43.64
C ALA A 107 24.20 27.31 42.22
N GLY A 108 25.49 27.28 41.91
CA GLY A 108 25.98 27.39 40.55
C GLY A 108 25.33 26.31 39.70
N ILE A 109 24.54 26.73 38.71
CA ILE A 109 24.13 25.85 37.63
C ILE A 109 25.37 25.71 36.75
N GLU A 110 26.20 24.71 37.04
CA GLU A 110 27.06 24.17 35.98
C GLU A 110 26.13 23.73 34.85
N PRO A 111 26.32 24.21 33.61
CA PRO A 111 25.65 23.62 32.49
C PRO A 111 26.13 22.17 32.43
N ARG A 112 25.32 21.24 32.91
CA ARG A 112 25.45 19.84 32.53
C ARG A 112 25.23 19.84 31.03
N THR A 113 26.32 19.89 30.28
CA THR A 113 26.38 19.34 28.92
C THR A 113 25.77 17.96 29.04
N LEU A 114 24.53 17.83 28.58
CA LEU A 114 23.96 16.54 28.26
C LEU A 114 24.97 15.92 27.30
N ALA A 115 25.64 14.87 27.75
CA ALA A 115 26.33 13.98 26.85
C ALA A 115 25.33 13.67 25.73
N PRO A 116 25.73 13.78 24.45
CA PRO A 116 24.83 13.41 23.37
C PRO A 116 24.35 12.01 23.69
N SER A 117 23.04 11.86 23.82
CA SER A 117 22.41 10.55 23.88
C SER A 117 22.88 9.82 22.63
N GLY A 118 23.85 8.93 22.82
CA GLY A 118 24.33 8.04 21.79
C GLY A 118 23.20 7.10 21.42
N GLY A 119 22.29 7.58 20.57
CA GLY A 119 21.67 6.70 19.59
C GLY A 119 22.81 6.09 18.75
N PRO A 120 22.61 4.88 18.20
CA PRO A 120 23.67 4.22 17.45
C PRO A 120 24.10 5.12 16.30
N ALA A 121 25.26 5.76 16.45
CA ALA A 121 25.98 6.41 15.37
C ALA A 121 26.37 5.28 14.41
N GLY A 122 25.54 5.05 13.39
CA GLY A 122 25.72 3.98 12.42
C GLY A 122 24.43 3.45 11.76
N ALA A 123 23.23 3.72 12.30
CA ALA A 123 21.99 3.15 11.73
C ALA A 123 21.54 3.80 10.41
N CYS A 124 22.04 5.00 10.10
CA CYS A 124 21.69 5.76 8.89
C CYS A 124 22.89 5.97 7.94
N GLU A 125 24.02 5.29 8.18
CA GLU A 125 25.06 5.26 7.15
C GLU A 125 24.49 4.47 5.97
N ALA A 126 24.49 5.10 4.79
CA ALA A 126 24.06 4.44 3.57
C ALA A 126 24.82 3.12 3.48
N SER A 127 24.11 1.98 3.60
CA SER A 127 24.68 0.73 3.14
C SER A 127 25.08 0.94 1.68
N THR A 128 26.03 0.16 1.21
CA THR A 128 26.55 0.24 -0.17
C THR A 128 25.49 0.01 -1.27
N GLY A 129 24.21 -0.17 -0.91
CA GLY A 129 23.05 -0.15 -1.79
C GLY A 129 21.95 0.81 -1.28
N ALA A 130 22.09 2.10 -1.56
CA ALA A 130 20.96 3.03 -1.45
C ALA A 130 19.97 2.72 -2.59
N GLY A 131 18.73 2.38 -2.25
CA GLY A 131 17.73 2.04 -3.26
C GLY A 131 16.49 1.30 -2.76
N PHE A 132 15.50 1.24 -3.64
CA PHE A 132 14.35 0.36 -3.55
C PHE A 132 14.05 -0.20 -4.95
N PRO A 133 13.82 -1.52 -5.10
CA PRO A 133 13.62 -2.11 -6.41
C PRO A 133 12.30 -1.66 -7.02
N ASP A 134 12.35 -1.32 -8.30
CA ASP A 134 11.20 -0.98 -9.12
C ASP A 134 10.50 -2.25 -9.65
N SER A 135 9.39 -2.09 -10.36
CA SER A 135 8.76 -3.15 -11.14
C SER A 135 9.65 -3.50 -12.35
N ALA A 136 9.91 -4.78 -12.57
CA ALA A 136 10.73 -5.20 -13.71
C ALA A 136 10.00 -5.01 -15.05
N THR A 137 8.67 -5.05 -15.03
CA THR A 137 7.84 -4.90 -16.22
C THR A 137 7.32 -3.47 -16.33
N ARG A 138 7.63 -2.78 -17.44
CA ARG A 138 7.03 -1.48 -17.75
C ARG A 138 5.56 -1.66 -18.13
N PHE A 139 4.66 -0.91 -17.50
CA PHE A 139 3.24 -0.90 -17.83
C PHE A 139 2.69 0.53 -17.78
N CYS A 140 1.87 0.88 -18.77
CA CYS A 140 1.23 2.18 -18.88
C CYS A 140 -0.23 2.05 -19.34
N SER A 141 -1.02 3.06 -18.98
CA SER A 141 -2.45 3.13 -19.31
C SER A 141 -2.85 4.53 -19.75
N ASP A 142 -3.74 4.64 -20.73
CA ASP A 142 -4.37 5.91 -21.11
C ASP A 142 -5.53 6.32 -20.18
N GLY A 143 -5.82 5.50 -19.16
CA GLY A 143 -6.96 5.65 -18.26
C GLY A 143 -8.20 4.88 -18.69
N SER A 144 -8.11 4.05 -19.73
CA SER A 144 -9.13 3.10 -20.16
C SER A 144 -8.51 1.76 -20.53
N ASP A 145 -7.45 1.78 -21.34
CA ASP A 145 -6.79 0.60 -21.90
C ASP A 145 -5.28 0.60 -21.62
N ALA A 146 -4.70 -0.60 -21.64
CA ALA A 146 -3.26 -0.76 -21.64
C ALA A 146 -2.69 -0.19 -22.95
N ILE A 147 -1.64 0.63 -22.84
CA ILE A 147 -1.03 1.31 -23.98
C ILE A 147 0.50 1.26 -23.86
N SER A 148 1.19 1.39 -25.00
CA SER A 148 2.65 1.50 -25.00
C SER A 148 3.10 2.71 -24.19
N CYS A 149 4.06 2.51 -23.28
CA CYS A 149 4.70 3.61 -22.55
C CYS A 149 5.50 4.57 -23.45
N ASP A 150 5.75 4.19 -24.69
CA ASP A 150 6.45 5.04 -25.67
C ASP A 150 5.46 5.76 -26.61
N ASP A 151 4.15 5.64 -26.37
CA ASP A 151 3.12 6.34 -27.14
C ASP A 151 3.18 7.85 -26.88
N PRO A 152 3.36 8.70 -27.92
CA PRO A 152 3.52 10.14 -27.74
C PRO A 152 2.23 10.86 -27.30
N SER A 153 1.06 10.21 -27.39
CA SER A 153 -0.20 10.76 -26.91
C SER A 153 -0.40 10.54 -25.41
N LEU A 154 0.42 9.69 -24.80
CA LEU A 154 0.31 9.33 -23.40
C LEU A 154 0.82 10.44 -22.48
N ALA A 155 0.08 10.71 -21.41
CA ALA A 155 0.56 11.59 -20.35
C ALA A 155 1.80 10.97 -19.68
N ALA A 156 2.92 11.69 -19.74
CA ALA A 156 4.18 11.27 -19.15
C ALA A 156 4.11 11.19 -17.61
N GLY A 157 5.09 10.49 -17.03
CA GLY A 157 5.30 10.43 -15.58
C GLY A 157 4.60 9.27 -14.87
N GLN A 158 3.88 8.41 -15.60
CA GLN A 158 3.45 7.11 -15.05
C GLN A 158 4.66 6.25 -14.70
N ASP A 159 4.46 5.28 -13.82
CA ASP A 159 5.48 4.35 -13.35
C ASP A 159 6.24 3.69 -14.50
N GLY A 160 5.54 3.16 -15.51
CA GLY A 160 6.18 2.56 -16.69
C GLY A 160 7.02 3.52 -17.57
N HIS A 161 6.97 4.85 -17.36
CA HIS A 161 7.88 5.80 -18.01
C HIS A 161 9.20 5.99 -17.25
N VAL A 162 9.20 5.68 -15.95
CA VAL A 162 10.34 5.89 -15.06
C VAL A 162 10.95 4.53 -14.78
N VAL A 163 12.12 4.26 -15.35
CA VAL A 163 12.84 3.02 -15.03
C VAL A 163 13.70 3.27 -13.81
N GLY A 164 13.28 2.76 -12.65
CA GLY A 164 14.04 2.78 -11.42
C GLY A 164 15.13 1.71 -11.36
N LEU A 165 15.49 1.29 -10.15
CA LEU A 165 16.44 0.19 -9.94
C LEU A 165 15.74 -1.14 -10.25
N LEU A 166 16.09 -1.76 -11.37
CA LEU A 166 15.51 -3.05 -11.74
C LEU A 166 16.02 -4.15 -10.81
N PRO A 167 15.14 -5.03 -10.30
CA PRO A 167 15.55 -6.10 -9.41
C PRO A 167 16.53 -7.06 -10.10
N SER A 168 17.68 -7.28 -9.47
CA SER A 168 18.67 -8.28 -9.83
C SER A 168 18.81 -9.29 -8.70
N TYR A 169 18.99 -10.56 -9.06
CA TYR A 169 19.06 -11.65 -8.11
C TYR A 169 20.20 -12.61 -8.46
N GLU A 170 21.00 -12.94 -7.45
CA GLU A 170 22.11 -13.90 -7.58
C GLU A 170 21.96 -15.05 -6.59
N GLU A 171 22.45 -16.23 -6.96
CA GLU A 171 22.49 -17.38 -6.05
C GLU A 171 23.31 -17.06 -4.80
N ALA A 172 22.80 -17.45 -3.63
CA ALA A 172 23.45 -17.20 -2.35
C ALA A 172 23.09 -18.28 -1.31
N SER A 173 23.91 -18.38 -0.26
CA SER A 173 23.59 -19.27 0.87
C SER A 173 22.48 -18.68 1.72
N PHE A 174 21.45 -19.47 2.03
CA PHE A 174 20.32 -19.07 2.87
C PHE A 174 20.37 -19.73 4.25
N GLY A 175 20.27 -18.91 5.31
CA GLY A 175 20.23 -19.37 6.69
C GLY A 175 21.49 -20.17 7.06
N ALA A 176 21.31 -21.31 7.73
CA ALA A 176 22.40 -22.23 8.02
C ALA A 176 22.70 -23.24 6.87
N SER A 177 21.91 -23.24 5.79
CA SER A 177 22.12 -24.08 4.60
C SER A 177 23.02 -23.38 3.58
N ALA A 178 23.75 -24.15 2.78
CA ALA A 178 24.79 -23.62 1.89
C ALA A 178 24.27 -23.12 0.53
N ASP A 179 23.13 -23.59 0.00
CA ASP A 179 22.85 -23.43 -1.45
C ASP A 179 21.36 -23.16 -1.84
N ASP A 180 20.51 -22.71 -0.92
CA ASP A 180 19.05 -22.55 -1.18
C ASP A 180 18.55 -21.09 -1.08
N GLY A 181 19.37 -20.12 -1.49
CA GLY A 181 19.08 -18.70 -1.33
C GLY A 181 19.25 -17.87 -2.59
N VAL A 182 18.57 -16.73 -2.62
CA VAL A 182 18.60 -15.77 -3.72
C VAL A 182 18.84 -14.37 -3.15
N ARG A 183 19.98 -13.77 -3.45
CA ARG A 183 20.38 -12.43 -3.00
C ARG A 183 19.74 -11.35 -3.86
N ASP A 184 18.98 -10.45 -3.25
CA ASP A 184 18.56 -9.16 -3.77
C ASP A 184 19.70 -8.14 -3.55
N GLU A 185 20.32 -7.69 -4.64
CA GLU A 185 21.47 -6.77 -4.58
C GLU A 185 21.08 -5.33 -4.20
N ILE A 186 19.81 -4.95 -4.39
CA ILE A 186 19.32 -3.60 -4.10
C ILE A 186 19.00 -3.46 -2.61
N LEU A 187 18.38 -4.48 -2.04
CA LEU A 187 18.02 -4.48 -0.62
C LEU A 187 19.10 -5.07 0.29
N ASP A 188 20.09 -5.75 -0.28
CA ASP A 188 21.07 -6.57 0.42
C ASP A 188 20.40 -7.63 1.32
N LEU A 189 19.38 -8.29 0.78
CA LEU A 189 18.61 -9.34 1.42
C LEU A 189 18.85 -10.66 0.71
N VAL A 190 18.91 -11.76 1.45
CA VAL A 190 18.92 -13.10 0.89
C VAL A 190 17.58 -13.77 1.17
N TRP A 191 16.84 -14.04 0.11
CA TRP A 191 15.54 -14.70 0.13
C TRP A 191 15.71 -16.21 0.08
N GLU A 192 14.85 -16.93 0.80
CA GLU A 192 14.71 -18.38 0.62
C GLU A 192 14.26 -18.68 -0.83
N SER A 193 14.93 -19.60 -1.52
CA SER A 193 14.64 -19.94 -2.92
C SER A 193 13.38 -20.81 -3.07
N ASP A 194 13.16 -21.76 -2.14
CA ASP A 194 11.96 -22.61 -2.14
C ASP A 194 10.74 -21.83 -1.62
N ALA A 195 9.68 -21.89 -2.41
CA ALA A 195 8.45 -21.16 -2.21
C ALA A 195 7.25 -22.06 -1.90
N ALA A 196 7.46 -23.38 -1.94
CA ALA A 196 6.41 -24.36 -1.78
C ALA A 196 6.10 -24.67 -0.30
N SER A 197 6.23 -23.69 0.60
CA SER A 197 5.80 -23.86 1.99
C SER A 197 4.30 -24.15 2.02
N ALA A 198 3.88 -25.20 2.72
CA ALA A 198 2.46 -25.38 3.04
C ALA A 198 1.94 -24.15 3.82
N PRO A 199 0.71 -23.67 3.57
CA PRO A 199 0.14 -22.58 4.34
C PRO A 199 0.05 -22.95 5.83
N VAL A 200 0.46 -22.03 6.69
CA VAL A 200 0.51 -22.20 8.16
C VAL A 200 0.02 -20.92 8.85
N SER A 201 -0.24 -20.98 10.16
CA SER A 201 -0.55 -19.79 10.97
C SER A 201 0.67 -18.86 11.07
N TRP A 202 0.44 -17.61 11.49
CA TRP A 202 1.51 -16.63 11.59
C TRP A 202 2.60 -17.02 12.62
N GLU A 203 2.19 -17.61 13.75
CA GLU A 203 3.14 -18.06 14.78
C GLU A 203 4.02 -19.21 14.29
N GLU A 204 3.43 -20.16 13.57
CA GLU A 204 4.16 -21.26 12.93
C GLU A 204 5.11 -20.75 11.84
N ALA A 205 4.67 -19.75 11.06
CA ALA A 205 5.49 -19.12 10.03
C ALA A 205 6.75 -18.47 10.61
N ARG A 206 6.60 -17.72 11.71
CA ARG A 206 7.72 -17.11 12.42
C ARG A 206 8.69 -18.16 12.95
N ALA A 207 8.17 -19.19 13.63
CA ALA A 207 8.98 -20.27 14.18
C ALA A 207 9.74 -21.05 13.08
N ARG A 208 9.14 -21.21 11.89
CA ARG A 208 9.80 -21.84 10.73
C ARG A 208 11.02 -21.04 10.28
N CYS A 209 10.89 -19.72 10.15
CA CYS A 209 12.01 -18.89 9.74
C CYS A 209 13.14 -18.88 10.77
N GLU A 210 12.81 -18.72 12.05
CA GLU A 210 13.80 -18.75 13.14
C GLU A 210 14.57 -20.09 13.18
N LYS A 211 13.86 -21.21 12.94
CA LYS A 211 14.47 -22.55 12.89
C LYS A 211 15.48 -22.72 11.75
N SER A 212 15.39 -21.93 10.68
CA SER A 212 16.33 -22.00 9.55
C SER A 212 17.74 -21.50 9.92
N GLY A 213 17.88 -20.80 11.06
CA GLY A 213 19.17 -20.31 11.55
C GLY A 213 19.77 -19.19 10.70
N GLY A 214 21.01 -18.80 10.98
CA GLY A 214 21.73 -17.79 10.18
C GLY A 214 21.10 -16.39 10.18
N GLY A 215 20.24 -16.08 11.16
CA GLY A 215 19.50 -14.81 11.21
C GLY A 215 18.25 -14.77 10.33
N ALA A 216 17.77 -15.92 9.83
CA ALA A 216 16.55 -16.00 9.05
C ALA A 216 15.32 -15.57 9.86
N ARG A 217 14.46 -14.78 9.23
CA ARG A 217 13.25 -14.20 9.81
C ARG A 217 12.14 -14.07 8.76
N LEU A 218 10.93 -13.76 9.22
CA LEU A 218 9.88 -13.28 8.32
C LEU A 218 10.30 -11.90 7.75
N PRO A 219 10.02 -11.63 6.48
CA PRO A 219 10.23 -10.32 5.88
C PRO A 219 9.19 -9.34 6.41
N SER A 220 9.55 -8.07 6.53
CA SER A 220 8.58 -7.00 6.72
C SER A 220 7.67 -6.82 5.51
N ARG A 221 6.56 -6.11 5.68
CA ARG A 221 5.68 -5.74 4.55
C ARG A 221 6.42 -4.98 3.45
N VAL A 222 7.35 -4.09 3.83
CA VAL A 222 8.15 -3.30 2.88
C VAL A 222 9.12 -4.17 2.10
N GLU A 223 9.78 -5.12 2.78
CA GLU A 223 10.69 -6.08 2.13
C GLU A 223 9.93 -7.00 1.18
N LEU A 224 8.77 -7.53 1.59
CA LEU A 224 8.05 -8.49 0.74
C LEU A 224 7.32 -7.82 -0.45
N VAL A 225 6.87 -6.56 -0.33
CA VAL A 225 6.35 -5.77 -1.48
C VAL A 225 7.44 -5.49 -2.51
N SER A 226 8.71 -5.49 -2.11
CA SER A 226 9.83 -5.28 -3.04
C SER A 226 9.87 -6.32 -4.17
N LEU A 227 9.33 -7.53 -3.91
CA LEU A 227 9.25 -8.62 -4.88
C LEU A 227 8.10 -8.47 -5.88
N VAL A 228 7.13 -7.59 -5.60
CA VAL A 228 5.95 -7.39 -6.46
C VAL A 228 6.37 -6.64 -7.73
N ASP A 229 5.88 -7.13 -8.87
CA ASP A 229 6.01 -6.50 -10.18
C ASP A 229 4.62 -5.99 -10.61
N TYR A 230 4.35 -4.71 -10.35
CA TYR A 230 3.04 -4.10 -10.60
C TYR A 230 2.74 -3.86 -12.09
N GLY A 231 3.74 -4.05 -12.97
CA GLY A 231 3.51 -4.08 -14.41
C GLY A 231 2.93 -5.39 -14.93
N ARG A 232 2.71 -6.37 -14.05
CA ARG A 232 2.16 -7.69 -14.38
C ARG A 232 0.87 -7.94 -13.60
N ASP A 233 0.06 -8.82 -14.18
CA ASP A 233 -1.12 -9.39 -13.54
C ASP A 233 -1.11 -10.91 -13.67
N GLY A 234 -1.43 -11.63 -12.59
CA GLY A 234 -1.64 -13.07 -12.59
C GLY A 234 -0.46 -13.91 -13.12
N PRO A 235 0.73 -13.91 -12.48
CA PRO A 235 1.07 -13.29 -11.20
C PRO A 235 1.81 -11.94 -11.34
N ALA A 236 1.58 -11.04 -10.38
CA ALA A 236 2.28 -9.77 -10.17
C ALA A 236 3.68 -9.95 -9.53
N ILE A 237 4.45 -10.90 -10.05
CA ILE A 237 5.85 -11.18 -9.69
C ILE A 237 6.49 -11.88 -10.87
N ASN A 238 7.79 -11.68 -11.06
CA ASN A 238 8.52 -12.38 -12.11
C ASN A 238 8.90 -13.80 -11.64
N PRO A 239 8.27 -14.87 -12.17
CA PRO A 239 8.49 -16.24 -11.68
C PRO A 239 9.87 -16.79 -12.04
N SER A 240 10.60 -16.18 -12.99
CA SER A 240 11.97 -16.60 -13.30
C SER A 240 13.01 -16.05 -12.34
N MET A 241 12.64 -15.09 -11.50
CA MET A 241 13.55 -14.37 -10.60
C MET A 241 13.53 -14.98 -9.20
N ILE A 242 12.33 -15.14 -8.64
CA ILE A 242 12.09 -15.86 -7.39
C ILE A 242 10.89 -16.76 -7.65
N SER A 243 11.09 -18.07 -7.49
CA SER A 243 10.00 -19.04 -7.65
C SER A 243 8.91 -18.71 -6.64
N VAL A 244 7.65 -18.73 -7.05
CA VAL A 244 6.47 -18.60 -6.19
C VAL A 244 5.39 -19.53 -6.73
N PRO A 245 4.60 -20.21 -5.88
CA PRO A 245 3.34 -20.79 -6.31
C PRO A 245 2.40 -19.68 -6.81
N THR A 246 2.32 -19.52 -8.13
CA THR A 246 1.64 -18.39 -8.80
C THR A 246 0.20 -18.68 -9.21
N TRP A 247 -0.30 -19.89 -8.93
CA TRP A 247 -1.63 -20.36 -9.36
C TRP A 247 -2.68 -20.31 -8.25
N SER A 248 -2.30 -19.84 -7.07
CA SER A 248 -3.13 -19.82 -5.88
C SER A 248 -3.32 -18.38 -5.41
N THR A 249 -4.53 -18.05 -4.93
CA THR A 249 -4.85 -16.81 -4.19
C THR A 249 -4.17 -16.75 -2.82
N ASP A 250 -3.01 -17.39 -2.70
CA ASP A 250 -2.31 -17.59 -1.45
C ASP A 250 -1.64 -16.28 -1.06
N LEU A 251 -1.83 -15.93 0.21
CA LEU A 251 -1.16 -14.83 0.86
C LEU A 251 0.18 -15.31 1.42
N TYR A 252 1.13 -14.40 1.55
CA TYR A 252 2.42 -14.64 2.17
C TYR A 252 2.56 -13.79 3.42
N TRP A 253 2.93 -14.44 4.53
CA TRP A 253 3.11 -13.77 5.81
C TRP A 253 4.26 -12.77 5.80
N THR A 254 4.05 -11.66 6.50
CA THR A 254 5.11 -10.72 6.87
C THR A 254 5.34 -10.75 8.39
N SER A 255 6.43 -10.14 8.86
CA SER A 255 6.67 -9.87 10.29
C SER A 255 5.85 -8.69 10.82
N THR A 256 5.37 -7.81 9.93
CA THR A 256 4.73 -6.55 10.31
C THR A 256 3.30 -6.80 10.78
N THR A 257 3.01 -6.44 12.03
CA THR A 257 1.66 -6.49 12.58
C THR A 257 0.79 -5.39 12.00
N ALA A 258 -0.53 -5.55 12.06
CA ALA A 258 -1.51 -4.52 11.70
C ALA A 258 -2.46 -4.28 12.87
N MET A 259 -3.19 -3.16 12.88
CA MET A 259 -4.24 -2.88 13.87
C MET A 259 -5.23 -4.04 14.07
N ASP A 260 -5.58 -4.75 12.99
CA ASP A 260 -6.59 -5.80 12.93
C ASP A 260 -6.02 -7.19 12.58
N GLY A 261 -4.71 -7.40 12.71
CA GLY A 261 -4.09 -8.69 12.44
C GLY A 261 -2.61 -8.59 12.08
N VAL A 262 -2.23 -9.21 10.97
CA VAL A 262 -0.87 -9.17 10.42
C VAL A 262 -0.93 -8.92 8.93
N TRP A 263 0.01 -8.13 8.42
CA TRP A 263 0.16 -7.88 7.00
C TRP A 263 0.54 -9.15 6.23
N ALA A 264 -0.12 -9.36 5.12
CA ALA A 264 0.16 -10.41 4.18
C ALA A 264 0.05 -9.89 2.73
N ILE A 265 0.85 -10.48 1.85
CA ILE A 265 0.95 -10.04 0.45
C ILE A 265 0.47 -11.15 -0.49
N GLY A 266 -0.38 -10.78 -1.43
CA GLY A 266 -0.90 -11.66 -2.48
C GLY A 266 -0.28 -11.34 -3.83
N PHE A 267 0.41 -12.31 -4.43
CA PHE A 267 1.09 -12.11 -5.72
C PHE A 267 0.19 -12.28 -6.95
N VAL A 268 -1.11 -12.52 -6.80
CA VAL A 268 -2.02 -12.56 -7.96
C VAL A 268 -2.08 -11.18 -8.62
N HIS A 269 -2.37 -10.15 -7.82
CA HIS A 269 -2.50 -8.76 -8.26
C HIS A 269 -1.50 -7.80 -7.56
N GLY A 270 -0.65 -8.31 -6.66
CA GLY A 270 0.26 -7.48 -5.87
C GLY A 270 -0.43 -6.79 -4.68
N SER A 271 -1.46 -7.42 -4.12
CA SER A 271 -2.23 -6.85 -3.01
C SER A 271 -1.45 -6.92 -1.69
N MET A 272 -1.61 -5.89 -0.86
CA MET A 272 -1.10 -5.85 0.51
C MET A 272 -2.26 -5.57 1.46
N THR A 273 -2.59 -6.56 2.30
CA THR A 273 -3.74 -6.51 3.21
C THR A 273 -3.36 -7.05 4.58
N SER A 274 -4.14 -6.71 5.61
CA SER A 274 -4.06 -7.37 6.90
C SER A 274 -5.07 -8.51 6.99
N VAL A 275 -4.71 -9.57 7.70
CA VAL A 275 -5.54 -10.76 7.92
C VAL A 275 -5.34 -11.31 9.33
N ASP A 276 -6.29 -12.12 9.80
CA ASP A 276 -6.24 -12.77 11.12
C ASP A 276 -5.02 -13.70 11.26
N ARG A 277 -4.35 -13.65 12.42
CA ARG A 277 -3.12 -14.40 12.72
C ARG A 277 -3.24 -15.91 12.57
N THR A 278 -4.46 -16.44 12.65
CA THR A 278 -4.76 -17.88 12.54
C THR A 278 -5.03 -18.32 11.10
N LEU A 279 -5.13 -17.39 10.14
CA LEU A 279 -5.27 -17.72 8.73
C LEU A 279 -4.11 -18.62 8.28
N ALA A 280 -4.38 -19.59 7.41
CA ALA A 280 -3.31 -20.36 6.80
C ALA A 280 -2.76 -19.56 5.61
N ALA A 281 -1.52 -19.05 5.73
CA ALA A 281 -0.82 -18.34 4.66
C ALA A 281 0.60 -18.90 4.47
N ARG A 282 1.17 -18.66 3.28
CA ARG A 282 2.51 -19.14 2.91
C ARG A 282 3.60 -18.35 3.60
N VAL A 283 4.80 -18.92 3.58
CA VAL A 283 5.98 -18.39 4.24
C VAL A 283 7.11 -18.31 3.24
N ARG A 284 7.76 -17.15 3.18
CA ARG A 284 9.08 -17.01 2.59
C ARG A 284 9.96 -16.32 3.60
N CYS A 285 11.05 -16.95 3.99
CA CYS A 285 11.98 -16.37 4.94
C CYS A 285 13.02 -15.50 4.24
N VAL A 286 13.59 -14.56 4.98
CA VAL A 286 14.64 -13.65 4.53
C VAL A 286 15.77 -13.58 5.55
N VAL A 287 17.00 -13.39 5.10
CA VAL A 287 18.19 -13.08 5.89
C VAL A 287 18.72 -11.73 5.43
N GLY A 288 19.11 -10.87 6.39
CA GLY A 288 19.68 -9.57 6.09
C GLY A 288 19.23 -8.50 7.08
N PRO A 289 19.87 -7.31 7.03
CA PRO A 289 19.55 -6.23 7.95
C PRO A 289 18.09 -5.80 7.81
N PRO A 290 17.35 -5.59 8.92
CA PRO A 290 16.01 -5.04 8.84
C PRO A 290 16.05 -3.63 8.26
N ARG A 291 15.01 -3.27 7.49
CA ARG A 291 14.92 -1.90 6.95
C ARG A 291 14.41 -0.94 8.01
N VAL A 292 15.26 -0.01 8.41
CA VAL A 292 14.94 1.10 9.31
C VAL A 292 14.64 2.37 8.51
N SER A 293 13.83 3.27 9.07
CA SER A 293 13.59 4.58 8.48
C SER A 293 14.83 5.46 8.59
N CYS A 294 15.16 6.17 7.52
CA CYS A 294 16.25 7.14 7.50
C CYS A 294 15.79 8.46 6.86
N LEU A 295 14.61 8.95 7.26
CA LEU A 295 14.07 10.22 6.80
C LEU A 295 14.71 11.38 7.57
N GLU A 296 15.33 12.30 6.84
CA GLU A 296 15.97 13.50 7.36
C GLU A 296 15.39 14.76 6.69
N ALA A 297 15.50 15.91 7.34
CA ALA A 297 15.20 17.19 6.68
C ALA A 297 16.10 17.38 5.45
N GLY A 298 15.49 17.71 4.31
CA GLY A 298 16.23 18.00 3.10
C GLY A 298 16.99 19.32 3.16
N ALA A 299 18.00 19.46 2.30
CA ALA A 299 18.82 20.67 2.24
C ALA A 299 18.08 21.90 1.67
N VAL A 300 16.92 21.70 1.05
CA VAL A 300 16.20 22.73 0.28
C VAL A 300 14.70 22.67 0.55
N GLY A 301 14.12 23.80 0.98
CA GLY A 301 12.69 23.96 1.20
C GLY A 301 12.07 22.93 2.14
N GLU A 302 10.75 22.74 2.04
CA GLU A 302 10.00 21.74 2.81
C GLU A 302 10.10 20.36 2.15
N THR A 303 11.32 19.80 2.14
CA THR A 303 11.61 18.45 1.63
C THR A 303 12.18 17.53 2.71
N LEU A 304 12.11 16.22 2.45
CA LEU A 304 12.73 15.17 3.26
C LEU A 304 13.62 14.31 2.36
N ILE A 305 14.73 13.82 2.88
CA ILE A 305 15.61 12.88 2.18
C ILE A 305 15.49 11.53 2.89
N ASP A 306 15.17 10.48 2.15
CA ASP A 306 15.29 9.10 2.63
C ASP A 306 16.68 8.56 2.28
N ARG A 307 17.58 8.47 3.27
CA ARG A 307 18.96 8.02 3.04
C ARG A 307 19.08 6.56 2.59
N ARG A 308 18.05 5.74 2.85
CA ARG A 308 18.03 4.33 2.48
C ARG A 308 17.72 4.14 1.01
N THR A 309 16.88 5.00 0.44
CA THR A 309 16.43 4.88 -0.96
C THR A 309 17.08 5.92 -1.88
N GLY A 310 17.59 7.01 -1.31
CA GLY A 310 18.09 8.16 -2.06
C GLY A 310 17.01 9.14 -2.52
N PHE A 311 15.73 8.83 -2.24
CA PHE A 311 14.61 9.66 -2.67
C PHE A 311 14.51 10.96 -1.89
N VAL A 312 14.13 12.03 -2.60
CA VAL A 312 13.77 13.30 -1.97
C VAL A 312 12.27 13.53 -2.09
N TRP A 313 11.61 13.60 -0.93
CA TRP A 313 10.18 13.68 -0.80
C TRP A 313 9.72 15.10 -0.51
N GLN A 314 8.60 15.49 -1.10
CA GLN A 314 7.82 16.62 -0.62
C GLN A 314 7.35 16.34 0.82
N ARG A 315 7.61 17.27 1.76
CA ARG A 315 7.25 17.08 3.18
C ARG A 315 5.76 17.28 3.45
N LEU A 316 5.13 18.27 2.83
CA LEU A 316 3.69 18.54 2.94
C LEU A 316 3.02 18.22 1.61
N SER A 317 2.07 17.29 1.63
CA SER A 317 1.23 16.95 0.48
C SER A 317 0.33 18.12 0.05
N THR A 318 -0.31 17.97 -1.10
CA THR A 318 -1.25 18.97 -1.58
C THR A 318 -2.45 19.12 -0.62
N PRO A 319 -2.88 20.36 -0.30
CA PRO A 319 -4.10 20.57 0.46
C PRO A 319 -5.34 20.17 -0.35
N GLU A 320 -5.27 20.32 -1.68
CA GLU A 320 -6.33 19.93 -2.62
C GLU A 320 -6.09 18.53 -3.19
N VAL A 321 -7.18 17.80 -3.43
CA VAL A 321 -7.17 16.49 -4.06
C VAL A 321 -7.23 16.61 -5.59
N SER A 322 -6.53 15.74 -6.32
CA SER A 322 -6.44 15.75 -7.78
C SER A 322 -6.88 14.42 -8.39
N THR A 323 -7.36 14.45 -9.63
CA THR A 323 -7.48 13.23 -10.45
C THR A 323 -6.09 12.64 -10.70
N TRP A 324 -6.02 11.38 -11.13
CA TRP A 324 -4.73 10.72 -11.35
C TRP A 324 -3.88 11.45 -12.41
N GLN A 325 -4.46 11.81 -13.56
CA GLN A 325 -3.76 12.60 -14.58
C GLN A 325 -3.37 13.99 -14.06
N GLY A 326 -4.20 14.61 -13.21
CA GLY A 326 -3.87 15.88 -12.57
C GLY A 326 -2.69 15.77 -11.61
N ALA A 327 -2.60 14.65 -10.87
CA ALA A 327 -1.50 14.38 -9.94
C ALA A 327 -0.16 14.20 -10.66
N LEU A 328 -0.16 13.45 -11.78
CA LEU A 328 1.01 13.29 -12.66
C LEU A 328 1.52 14.65 -13.14
N ALA A 329 0.62 15.48 -13.68
CA ALA A 329 0.95 16.81 -14.19
C ALA A 329 1.42 17.77 -13.06
N PHE A 330 0.75 17.72 -11.90
CA PHE A 330 1.12 18.54 -10.75
C PHE A 330 2.57 18.28 -10.34
N CYS A 331 2.93 17.02 -10.08
CA CYS A 331 4.28 16.70 -9.63
C CYS A 331 5.34 17.06 -10.67
N ALA A 332 5.08 16.82 -11.96
CA ALA A 332 6.00 17.18 -13.04
C ALA A 332 6.29 18.70 -13.11
N SER A 333 5.34 19.53 -12.69
CA SER A 333 5.47 20.99 -12.65
C SER A 333 6.02 21.54 -11.32
N LEU A 334 6.13 20.69 -10.30
CA LEU A 334 6.43 21.13 -8.93
C LEU A 334 7.90 21.58 -8.80
N SER A 335 8.08 22.72 -8.14
CA SER A 335 9.38 23.24 -7.72
C SER A 335 9.35 23.59 -6.23
N ILE A 336 10.27 23.02 -5.44
CA ILE A 336 10.38 23.29 -4.00
C ILE A 336 11.76 23.87 -3.72
N GLY A 337 11.81 25.13 -3.27
CA GLY A 337 13.07 25.82 -2.97
C GLY A 337 14.05 25.90 -4.16
N GLY A 338 13.55 25.84 -5.40
CA GLY A 338 14.37 25.82 -6.62
C GLY A 338 14.76 24.42 -7.11
N ALA A 339 14.45 23.36 -6.35
CA ALA A 339 14.59 21.99 -6.82
C ALA A 339 13.41 21.63 -7.75
N ASN A 340 13.70 21.14 -8.94
CA ASN A 340 12.73 20.69 -9.95
C ASN A 340 12.80 19.16 -10.14
N GLY A 341 12.11 18.60 -11.13
CA GLY A 341 12.22 17.18 -11.46
C GLY A 341 11.47 16.25 -10.51
N PHE A 342 10.52 16.80 -9.75
CA PHE A 342 9.56 16.02 -9.01
C PHE A 342 8.64 15.25 -9.96
N ARG A 343 8.15 14.12 -9.47
CA ARG A 343 7.17 13.27 -10.13
C ARG A 343 6.28 12.61 -9.10
N LEU A 344 5.19 12.04 -9.60
CA LEU A 344 4.35 11.20 -8.77
C LEU A 344 5.13 9.91 -8.46
N PRO A 345 5.20 9.47 -7.19
CA PRO A 345 5.92 8.26 -6.78
C PRO A 345 5.21 7.01 -7.29
N SER A 346 5.96 5.96 -7.58
CA SER A 346 5.37 4.64 -7.80
C SER A 346 4.76 4.09 -6.51
N ILE A 347 3.90 3.08 -6.62
CA ILE A 347 3.30 2.46 -5.43
C ILE A 347 4.37 1.82 -4.54
N LYS A 348 5.42 1.25 -5.14
CA LYS A 348 6.58 0.69 -4.43
C LYS A 348 7.35 1.76 -3.67
N GLU A 349 7.54 2.94 -4.27
CA GLU A 349 8.21 4.06 -3.60
C GLU A 349 7.39 4.60 -2.43
N LEU A 350 6.07 4.74 -2.58
CA LEU A 350 5.19 5.13 -1.48
C LEU A 350 5.24 4.13 -0.33
N VAL A 351 5.17 2.83 -0.63
CA VAL A 351 5.26 1.77 0.39
C VAL A 351 6.62 1.78 1.07
N SER A 352 7.68 2.15 0.36
CA SER A 352 9.02 2.25 0.92
C SER A 352 9.13 3.27 2.05
N LEU A 353 8.20 4.24 2.18
CA LEU A 353 8.16 5.15 3.32
C LEU A 353 7.80 4.46 4.65
N GLY A 354 7.13 3.30 4.58
CA GLY A 354 6.76 2.50 5.75
C GLY A 354 7.96 1.87 6.47
N HIS A 355 7.75 1.44 7.71
CA HIS A 355 8.79 0.85 8.56
C HIS A 355 8.65 -0.68 8.67
N GLY A 356 9.78 -1.35 8.96
CA GLY A 356 9.91 -2.80 8.86
C GLY A 356 9.28 -3.62 10.00
N GLU A 357 9.16 -3.09 11.22
CA GLU A 357 8.84 -3.93 12.38
C GLU A 357 7.48 -3.66 13.03
N GLU A 358 6.93 -2.44 12.89
CA GLU A 358 5.65 -2.06 13.50
C GLU A 358 4.71 -1.43 12.46
N ASP A 359 3.40 -1.48 12.76
CA ASP A 359 2.35 -0.81 11.98
C ASP A 359 2.44 0.71 12.17
N GLU A 360 3.54 1.30 11.73
CA GLU A 360 3.71 2.75 11.73
C GLU A 360 3.08 3.25 10.42
N PRO A 361 1.87 3.84 10.48
CA PRO A 361 1.30 4.49 9.30
C PRO A 361 2.17 5.66 8.87
N MET A 362 2.05 6.10 7.62
CA MET A 362 2.79 7.30 7.15
C MET A 362 2.48 8.52 8.02
N SER A 363 1.32 8.54 8.69
CA SER A 363 0.92 9.56 9.66
C SER A 363 1.60 9.51 11.01
N ALA A 364 2.13 8.36 11.44
CA ALA A 364 2.85 8.21 12.71
C ALA A 364 4.25 8.85 12.64
N ALA A 365 4.80 8.98 11.43
CA ALA A 365 6.03 9.71 11.21
C ALA A 365 5.80 11.22 11.38
N THR A 366 6.39 11.82 12.43
CA THR A 366 6.51 13.28 12.60
C THR A 366 7.06 14.02 11.35
N SER A 367 7.70 13.27 10.46
CA SER A 367 8.17 13.69 9.15
C SER A 367 7.04 14.11 8.20
N PHE A 368 5.87 13.44 8.23
CA PHE A 368 4.73 13.71 7.34
C PHE A 368 3.47 14.09 8.13
N PRO A 369 3.33 15.36 8.57
CA PRO A 369 2.22 15.79 9.43
C PRO A 369 0.84 15.72 8.78
N ASP A 370 0.77 15.50 7.48
CA ASP A 370 -0.45 15.31 6.69
C ASP A 370 -0.54 13.92 6.04
N GLY A 371 0.09 12.92 6.68
CA GLY A 371 0.24 11.55 6.19
C GLY A 371 -1.01 10.66 6.26
N GLU A 372 -2.13 11.10 6.82
CA GLU A 372 -3.33 10.24 7.06
C GLU A 372 -4.23 10.04 5.83
N GLY A 373 -3.92 10.67 4.69
CA GLY A 373 -4.78 10.62 3.51
C GLY A 373 -4.54 9.41 2.59
N ARG A 374 -5.39 9.29 1.57
CA ARG A 374 -5.14 8.43 0.42
C ARG A 374 -4.24 9.16 -0.58
N PHE A 375 -3.13 8.56 -0.96
CA PHE A 375 -2.14 9.13 -1.86
C PHE A 375 -2.13 8.40 -3.20
N TRP A 376 -2.22 9.16 -4.30
CA TRP A 376 -2.00 8.62 -5.62
C TRP A 376 -0.56 8.13 -5.79
N SER A 377 -0.40 6.96 -6.40
CA SER A 377 0.86 6.56 -7.04
C SER A 377 0.81 6.82 -8.54
N SER A 378 1.96 6.80 -9.20
CA SER A 378 2.09 6.82 -10.66
C SER A 378 1.82 5.46 -11.31
N THR A 379 1.53 4.42 -10.53
CA THR A 379 1.40 3.04 -11.01
C THR A 379 -0.04 2.73 -11.42
N PRO A 380 -0.34 2.53 -12.71
CA PRO A 380 -1.64 2.03 -13.14
C PRO A 380 -1.82 0.55 -12.78
N VAL A 381 -3.06 0.09 -12.67
CA VAL A 381 -3.35 -1.32 -12.38
C VAL A 381 -3.30 -2.14 -13.66
N ALA A 382 -2.37 -3.10 -13.75
CA ALA A 382 -2.21 -3.95 -14.92
C ALA A 382 -3.50 -4.74 -15.29
N ALA A 383 -4.22 -5.22 -14.26
CA ALA A 383 -5.47 -5.96 -14.42
C ALA A 383 -6.66 -5.07 -14.87
N VAL A 384 -6.63 -3.78 -14.52
CA VAL A 384 -7.74 -2.83 -14.74
C VAL A 384 -7.15 -1.47 -15.14
N PRO A 385 -6.81 -1.27 -16.42
CA PRO A 385 -6.08 -0.07 -16.85
C PRO A 385 -6.81 1.26 -16.56
N ALA A 386 -8.13 1.24 -16.38
CA ALA A 386 -8.90 2.41 -15.97
C ALA A 386 -8.67 2.88 -14.52
N GLU A 387 -7.88 2.13 -13.75
CA GLU A 387 -7.60 2.36 -12.33
C GLU A 387 -6.09 2.52 -12.08
N ALA A 388 -5.75 3.17 -10.96
CA ALA A 388 -4.39 3.31 -10.48
C ALA A 388 -4.28 2.99 -8.99
N TRP A 389 -3.09 2.56 -8.58
CA TRP A 389 -2.83 2.21 -7.18
C TRP A 389 -2.72 3.46 -6.30
N VAL A 390 -3.21 3.33 -5.07
CA VAL A 390 -3.15 4.33 -4.02
C VAL A 390 -2.64 3.69 -2.74
N LEU A 391 -1.92 4.48 -1.94
CA LEU A 391 -1.58 4.11 -0.57
C LEU A 391 -2.53 4.82 0.39
N ASP A 392 -3.21 4.07 1.26
CA ASP A 392 -3.87 4.63 2.43
C ASP A 392 -2.79 4.95 3.47
N GLY A 393 -2.56 6.23 3.73
CA GLY A 393 -1.52 6.68 4.65
C GLY A 393 -1.85 6.48 6.13
N LEU A 394 -3.12 6.23 6.48
CA LEU A 394 -3.55 5.90 7.85
C LEU A 394 -3.38 4.43 8.18
N THR A 395 -3.63 3.54 7.21
CA THR A 395 -3.56 2.09 7.44
C THR A 395 -2.33 1.44 6.81
N GLY A 396 -1.70 2.08 5.83
CA GLY A 396 -0.67 1.47 5.00
C GLY A 396 -1.19 0.50 3.95
N ARG A 397 -2.52 0.36 3.77
CA ARG A 397 -3.09 -0.52 2.73
C ARG A 397 -2.77 -0.01 1.34
N ILE A 398 -2.47 -0.94 0.43
CA ILE A 398 -2.44 -0.67 -1.01
C ILE A 398 -3.82 -0.99 -1.56
N GLU A 399 -4.49 0.03 -2.07
CA GLU A 399 -5.79 -0.06 -2.75
C GLU A 399 -5.64 0.44 -4.18
N HIS A 400 -6.68 0.29 -5.00
CA HIS A 400 -6.75 0.94 -6.29
C HIS A 400 -8.07 1.68 -6.45
N GLN A 401 -8.07 2.69 -7.31
CA GLN A 401 -9.23 3.56 -7.54
C GLN A 401 -9.34 3.92 -9.02
N PRO A 402 -10.56 4.15 -9.53
CA PRO A 402 -10.76 4.76 -10.85
C PRO A 402 -9.98 6.05 -10.99
N THR A 403 -9.26 6.21 -12.10
CA THR A 403 -8.38 7.37 -12.36
C THR A 403 -9.09 8.73 -12.30
N ALA A 404 -10.42 8.74 -12.47
CA ALA A 404 -11.27 9.92 -12.36
C ALA A 404 -11.55 10.37 -10.91
N VAL A 405 -11.33 9.50 -9.91
CA VAL A 405 -11.51 9.86 -8.49
C VAL A 405 -10.41 10.85 -8.08
N LYS A 406 -10.66 11.65 -7.04
CA LYS A 406 -9.65 12.56 -6.51
C LYS A 406 -8.99 11.99 -5.25
N ALA A 407 -7.67 12.05 -5.17
CA ALA A 407 -6.89 11.70 -3.98
C ALA A 407 -5.77 12.72 -3.75
N ARG A 408 -5.08 12.62 -2.61
CA ARG A 408 -3.95 13.51 -2.27
C ARG A 408 -2.73 13.18 -3.11
N VAL A 409 -1.83 14.16 -3.22
CA VAL A 409 -0.60 14.05 -3.98
C VAL A 409 0.58 14.39 -3.11
N ARG A 410 1.57 13.50 -3.09
CA ARG A 410 2.90 13.72 -2.50
C ARG A 410 3.92 13.35 -3.56
N CYS A 411 4.78 14.29 -3.92
CA CYS A 411 5.75 14.06 -4.99
C CYS A 411 7.11 13.60 -4.47
N VAL A 412 7.85 12.90 -5.32
CA VAL A 412 9.21 12.39 -5.08
C VAL A 412 10.14 12.80 -6.22
N ARG A 413 11.45 12.82 -5.99
CA ARG A 413 12.47 12.96 -7.03
C ARG A 413 13.75 12.19 -6.71
#